data_AF-A0A4R7D6I3-F1
#
_entry.id   AF-A0A4R7D6I3-F1
#
_cell.length_a   1.000
_cell.length_b   1.000
_cell.length_c   1.000
_cell.angle_alpha   90.00
_cell.angle_beta   90.00
_cell.angle_gamma   90.00
#
_symmetry.space_group_name_H-M   'P 1'
#
loop_
_entity.id
_entity.type
_entity.pdbx_description
1 polymer ?
#
loop_
_entity_poly.entity_id
_entity_poly.type
_entity_poly.pdbx_seq_one_letter_code
_entity_poly.pdbx_strand_id
1 'polypeptide(L)'
;MKIKQVTLLILCIVLVSAFLSTELSAQCAMCTLNAENSTTNGNTQGKGLNDGILFLLAIPYLIAVGVGILWYKKYRKNQPKRISPFER
;
A
#
# COMPACT_ATOMS: atom_id res chain seq x y z
N MET A 1 -11.80 29.71 6.40
CA MET A 1 -10.36 29.54 6.05
C MET A 1 -10.26 29.29 4.54
N LYS A 2 -9.50 30.12 3.80
CA LYS A 2 -9.44 30.01 2.33
C LYS A 2 -8.89 28.62 1.95
N ILE A 3 -9.40 28.00 0.90
CA ILE A 3 -9.04 26.62 0.51
C ILE A 3 -7.52 26.40 0.40
N LYS A 4 -6.79 27.44 -0.04
CA LYS A 4 -5.32 27.45 -0.10
C LYS A 4 -4.64 27.28 1.27
N GLN A 5 -5.24 27.83 2.32
CA GLN A 5 -4.75 27.69 3.70
C GLN A 5 -4.99 26.28 4.24
N VAL A 6 -6.12 25.65 3.87
CA VAL A 6 -6.41 24.26 4.23
C VAL A 6 -5.47 23.30 3.51
N THR A 7 -5.24 23.50 2.20
CA THR A 7 -4.28 22.70 1.43
C THR A 7 -2.86 22.83 1.97
N LEU A 8 -2.44 24.04 2.34
CA LEU A 8 -1.13 24.29 2.94
C LEU A 8 -1.00 23.59 4.31
N LEU A 9 -2.04 23.63 5.13
CA LEU A 9 -2.08 22.94 6.43
C LEU A 9 -1.94 21.43 6.28
N ILE A 10 -2.69 20.84 5.35
CA ILE A 10 -2.63 19.39 5.06
C ILE A 10 -1.22 19.01 4.58
N LEU A 11 -0.63 19.80 3.67
CA LEU A 11 0.73 19.56 3.16
C LEU A 11 1.76 19.60 4.30
N CYS A 12 1.68 20.59 5.19
CA CYS A 12 2.57 20.70 6.35
C CYS A 12 2.42 19.50 7.30
N ILE A 13 1.19 19.05 7.57
CA ILE A 13 0.94 17.89 8.44
C ILE A 13 1.56 16.62 7.85
N VAL A 14 1.42 16.40 6.54
CA VAL A 14 2.01 15.24 5.84
C VAL A 14 3.54 15.30 5.84
N LEU A 15 4.12 16.49 5.64
CA LEU A 15 5.57 16.68 5.71
C LEU A 15 6.11 16.37 7.12
N VAL A 16 5.47 16.92 8.15
CA VAL A 16 5.89 16.70 9.55
C VAL A 16 5.76 15.22 9.92
N SER A 17 4.68 14.54 9.53
CA SER A 17 4.51 13.11 9.84
C SER A 17 5.55 12.21 9.17
N ALA A 18 6.04 12.57 7.97
CA ALA A 18 7.11 11.81 7.29
C ALA A 18 8.45 11.85 8.06
N PHE A 19 8.77 12.98 8.70
CA PHE A 19 9.96 13.14 9.53
C PHE A 19 9.80 12.63 10.97
N LEU A 20 8.58 12.35 11.41
CA LEU A 20 8.24 11.76 12.70
C LEU A 20 8.08 10.23 12.62
N SER A 21 8.75 9.58 11.66
CA SER A 21 8.84 8.12 11.61
C SER A 21 9.69 7.62 12.79
N THR A 22 9.06 7.50 13.95
CA THR A 22 9.62 6.75 15.08
C THR A 22 9.56 5.26 14.74
N GLU A 23 10.57 4.51 15.19
CA GLU A 23 10.50 3.04 15.24
C GLU A 23 9.23 2.67 16.00
N LEU A 24 8.18 2.29 15.26
CA LEU A 24 6.93 1.78 15.80
C LEU A 24 7.24 0.39 16.36
N SER A 25 7.91 0.35 17.51
CA SER A 25 7.92 -0.84 18.36
C SER A 25 6.46 -1.20 18.58
N ALA A 26 6.08 -2.41 18.17
CA ALA A 26 4.70 -2.85 18.11
C ALA A 26 3.99 -2.46 19.42
N GLN A 27 2.94 -1.65 19.34
CA GLN A 27 2.24 -1.10 20.52
C GLN A 27 1.54 -2.17 21.37
N CYS A 28 1.66 -3.44 20.98
CA CYS A 28 1.31 -4.57 21.81
C CYS A 28 2.60 -5.36 22.06
N ALA A 29 3.10 -5.34 23.30
CA ALA A 29 4.18 -6.22 23.76
C ALA A 29 3.91 -7.69 23.44
N MET A 30 2.63 -8.07 23.27
CA MET A 30 2.18 -9.41 22.91
C MET A 30 2.67 -9.89 21.53
N CYS A 31 2.73 -9.02 20.51
CA CYS A 31 3.18 -9.43 19.18
C CYS A 31 4.69 -9.71 19.13
N THR A 32 5.48 -8.85 19.78
CA THR A 32 6.94 -9.00 19.86
C THR A 32 7.32 -10.18 20.76
N LEU A 33 6.69 -10.32 21.93
CA LEU A 33 6.95 -11.42 22.86
C LEU A 33 6.59 -12.78 22.26
N ASN A 34 5.49 -12.88 21.50
CA ASN A 34 5.14 -14.14 20.85
C ASN A 34 6.12 -14.48 19.72
N ALA A 35 6.55 -13.48 18.93
CA ALA A 35 7.54 -13.71 17.88
C ALA A 35 8.90 -14.15 18.45
N GLU A 36 9.37 -13.49 19.51
CA GLU A 36 10.62 -13.82 20.19
C GLU A 36 10.55 -15.19 20.87
N ASN A 37 9.53 -15.46 21.70
CA ASN A 37 9.36 -16.75 22.38
C ASN A 37 9.13 -17.94 21.44
N SER A 38 8.62 -17.70 20.23
CA SER A 38 8.42 -18.76 19.24
C SER A 38 9.74 -19.27 18.62
N THR A 39 10.88 -18.64 18.95
CA THR A 39 12.21 -19.04 18.48
C THR A 39 13.24 -19.31 19.59
N THR A 40 12.91 -19.01 20.85
CA THR A 40 13.76 -19.28 22.02
C THR A 40 13.73 -20.77 22.40
N ASN A 41 14.77 -21.26 23.09
CA ASN A 41 14.87 -22.64 23.60
C ASN A 41 14.83 -23.75 22.53
N GLY A 42 15.28 -23.47 21.30
CA GLY A 42 15.27 -24.43 20.20
C GLY A 42 13.91 -24.60 19.53
N ASN A 43 12.91 -23.79 19.91
CA ASN A 43 11.64 -23.73 19.21
C ASN A 43 11.84 -23.13 17.80
N THR A 44 11.21 -23.70 16.79
CA THR A 44 11.28 -23.22 15.40
C THR A 44 9.95 -22.74 14.87
N GLN A 45 8.90 -22.73 15.70
CA GLN A 45 7.54 -22.41 15.29
C GLN A 45 7.40 -20.94 14.83
N GLY A 46 8.28 -20.05 15.28
CA GLY A 46 8.33 -18.65 14.84
C GLY A 46 9.19 -18.38 13.60
N LYS A 47 9.91 -19.39 13.07
CA LYS A 47 10.70 -19.22 11.84
C LYS A 47 9.78 -19.01 10.65
N GLY A 48 10.02 -17.95 9.88
CA GLY A 48 9.22 -17.61 8.69
C GLY A 48 7.96 -16.80 8.97
N LEU A 49 7.72 -16.36 10.22
CA LEU A 49 6.57 -15.52 10.55
C LEU A 49 6.59 -14.18 9.80
N ASN A 50 7.77 -13.55 9.66
CA ASN A 50 7.92 -12.31 8.90
C ASN A 50 7.59 -12.51 7.41
N ASP A 51 8.03 -13.64 6.84
CA ASP A 51 7.71 -14.00 5.45
C ASP A 51 6.20 -14.22 5.28
N GLY A 52 5.54 -14.84 6.27
CA GLY A 52 4.09 -14.99 6.31
C GLY A 52 3.33 -13.66 6.39
N ILE A 53 3.82 -12.71 7.20
CA ILE A 53 3.25 -11.36 7.29
C ILE A 53 3.39 -10.63 5.96
N LEU A 54 4.58 -10.66 5.34
CA LEU A 54 4.81 -10.03 4.04
C LEU A 54 3.97 -10.68 2.94
N PHE A 55 3.80 -12.00 2.97
CA PHE A 55 2.93 -12.73 2.06
C PHE A 55 1.46 -12.27 2.18
N LEU A 56 0.93 -12.22 3.41
CA LEU A 56 -0.45 -11.76 3.66
C LEU A 56 -0.64 -10.28 3.29
N LEU A 57 0.36 -9.45 3.55
CA LEU A 57 0.34 -8.03 3.18
C LEU A 57 0.37 -7.84 1.65
N ALA A 58 1.06 -8.70 0.90
CA ALA A 58 1.17 -8.58 -0.56
C ALA A 58 -0.16 -8.87 -1.29
N ILE A 59 -0.99 -9.78 -0.76
CA ILE A 59 -2.26 -10.20 -1.37
C ILE A 59 -3.19 -9.03 -1.76
N PRO A 60 -3.56 -8.09 -0.86
CA PRO A 60 -4.47 -7.00 -1.22
C PRO A 60 -3.92 -6.10 -2.33
N TYR A 61 -2.61 -5.89 -2.39
CA TYR A 61 -1.99 -5.10 -3.47
C TYR A 61 -2.04 -5.84 -4.81
N LEU A 62 -1.76 -7.15 -4.81
CA LEU A 62 -1.87 -7.96 -6.02
C LEU A 62 -3.31 -7.99 -6.56
N ILE A 63 -4.29 -8.12 -5.66
CA ILE A 63 -5.71 -8.05 -6.03
C ILE A 63 -6.05 -6.67 -6.63
N ALA A 64 -5.61 -5.59 -5.99
CA ALA A 64 -5.88 -4.23 -6.48
C ALA A 64 -5.27 -4.00 -7.88
N VAL A 65 -4.04 -4.46 -8.11
CA VAL A 65 -3.40 -4.39 -9.44
C VAL A 65 -4.16 -5.22 -10.46
N GLY A 66 -4.56 -6.45 -10.11
CA GLY A 66 -5.34 -7.32 -11.00
C GLY A 66 -6.67 -6.69 -11.41
N VAL A 67 -7.42 -6.17 -10.45
CA VAL A 67 -8.69 -5.45 -10.69
C VAL A 67 -8.45 -4.21 -11.55
N GLY A 68 -7.41 -3.43 -11.24
CA GLY A 68 -7.04 -2.24 -12.00
C GLY A 68 -6.73 -2.53 -13.47
N ILE A 69 -5.97 -3.60 -13.75
CA ILE A 69 -5.66 -4.04 -15.12
C ILE A 69 -6.94 -4.47 -15.86
N LEU A 70 -7.78 -5.29 -15.22
CA LEU A 70 -9.04 -5.76 -15.82
C LEU A 70 -9.97 -4.60 -16.14
N TRP A 71 -10.10 -3.64 -15.21
CA TRP A 71 -10.88 -2.43 -15.40
C TRP A 71 -10.31 -1.59 -16.56
N TYR A 72 -9.01 -1.33 -16.57
CA TYR A 72 -8.37 -0.56 -17.64
C TYR A 72 -8.57 -1.20 -19.02
N LYS A 73 -8.37 -2.52 -19.15
CA LYS A 73 -8.58 -3.23 -20.42
C LYS A 73 -10.05 -3.21 -20.86
N LYS A 74 -11.00 -3.31 -19.93
CA LYS A 74 -12.43 -3.33 -20.24
C LYS A 74 -12.95 -1.95 -20.66
N TYR A 75 -12.47 -0.89 -20.04
CA TYR A 75 -13.01 0.47 -20.23
C TYR A 75 -12.17 1.36 -21.15
N ARG A 76 -10.97 0.94 -21.57
CA ARG A 76 -10.21 1.60 -22.62
C ARG A 76 -10.89 1.37 -23.98
N LYS A 77 -11.85 2.23 -24.31
CA LYS A 77 -12.41 2.34 -25.66
C LYS A 77 -11.31 2.83 -26.61
N ASN A 78 -11.14 2.14 -27.74
CA ASN A 78 -10.40 2.70 -28.86
C ASN A 78 -11.17 3.94 -29.34
N GLN A 79 -10.49 5.09 -29.38
CA GLN A 79 -11.05 6.27 -30.03
C GLN A 79 -11.38 5.86 -31.48
N PRO A 80 -12.62 5.97 -31.97
CA PRO A 80 -12.89 5.73 -33.37
C PRO A 80 -11.98 6.67 -34.16
N LYS A 81 -11.20 6.10 -35.08
CA LYS A 81 -10.33 6.88 -35.97
C LYS A 81 -11.25 7.91 -36.63
N ARG A 82 -11.08 9.20 -36.26
CA ARG A 82 -11.82 10.30 -36.88
C ARG A 82 -11.42 10.28 -38.34
N ILE A 83 -12.24 9.70 -39.20
CA ILE A 83 -12.04 9.77 -40.65
C ILE A 83 -12.15 11.25 -40.97
N SER A 84 -11.02 11.84 -41.37
CA SER A 84 -10.98 13.25 -41.71
C SER A 84 -11.73 13.43 -43.04
N PRO A 85 -12.51 14.51 -43.22
CA PRO A 85 -13.27 14.73 -44.45
C PRO A 85 -12.43 14.85 -45.73
N PHE A 86 -11.10 14.92 -45.61
CA PHE A 86 -10.15 15.11 -46.70
C PHE A 86 -9.60 13.80 -47.29
N GLU A 87 -10.05 12.63 -46.80
CA GLU A 87 -9.60 11.32 -47.29
C GLU A 87 -10.51 10.73 -48.41
N ARG A 88 -11.28 11.58 -49.11
CA ARG A 88 -12.07 11.20 -50.28
C ARG A 88 -11.42 11.65 -51.58
#